data_AF-A0A661QW84-F1
#
_entry.id   AF-A0A661QW84-F1
#
_cell.length_a   1.000
_cell.length_b   1.000
_cell.length_c   1.000
_cell.angle_alpha   90.00
_cell.angle_beta   90.00
_cell.angle_gamma   90.00
#
_symmetry.space_group_name_H-M   'P 1'
#
loop_
_entity.id
_entity.type
_entity.pdbx_description
1 polymer ?
#
loop_
_entity_poly.entity_id
_entity_poly.type
_entity_poly.pdbx_seq_one_letter_code
_entity_poly.pdbx_strand_id
1 'polypeptide(L)'
;MGIKQKSLFDHVAEDMESLKSIAREIKQTKIKKQVRIQKTFVISRKSLASLDEISNMFNASRDGLVEYSIQRLLPIIKKERTKHEIRKEFLKKIKKHFQQGEKMLNDIRKQPGDNDPIINKFPMVMSSYETIKDNMESFIDRSKNIEKFDVDNMNP
;
A
#
# COMPACT_ATOMS: atom_id res chain seq x y z
N MET A 1 -1.53 -10.06 0.60
CA MET A 1 -0.26 -10.36 1.27
C MET A 1 0.14 -9.11 2.04
N GLY A 2 0.22 -9.21 3.37
CA GLY A 2 0.31 -8.07 4.27
C GLY A 2 1.75 -7.69 4.59
N ILE A 3 2.08 -6.41 4.44
CA ILE A 3 3.35 -5.89 4.94
C ILE A 3 3.20 -5.66 6.45
N LYS A 4 3.57 -6.66 7.26
CA LYS A 4 3.88 -6.45 8.69
C LYS A 4 5.15 -5.59 8.78
N GLN A 5 5.40 -4.87 9.87
CA GLN A 5 6.64 -4.08 10.05
C GLN A 5 7.92 -4.92 9.79
N LYS A 6 7.89 -6.20 10.21
CA LYS A 6 8.88 -7.22 9.85
C LYS A 6 9.07 -7.36 8.33
N SER A 7 7.97 -7.41 7.58
CA SER A 7 7.95 -7.58 6.12
C SER A 7 8.40 -6.35 5.34
N LEU A 8 8.25 -5.12 5.87
CA LEU A 8 8.68 -3.91 5.15
C LEU A 8 10.21 -3.86 5.09
N PHE A 9 10.85 -4.07 6.24
CA PHE A 9 12.30 -4.18 6.31
C PHE A 9 12.83 -5.39 5.59
N ASP A 10 12.13 -6.52 5.69
CA ASP A 10 12.54 -7.71 4.94
C ASP A 10 12.55 -7.41 3.42
N HIS A 11 11.56 -6.69 2.88
CA HIS A 11 11.57 -6.28 1.48
C HIS A 11 12.66 -5.27 1.11
N VAL A 12 12.95 -4.30 1.98
CA VAL A 12 14.03 -3.33 1.73
C VAL A 12 15.40 -3.97 1.81
N ALA A 13 15.59 -4.90 2.75
CA ALA A 13 16.84 -5.62 2.94
C ALA A 13 17.06 -6.78 1.96
N GLU A 14 15.99 -7.23 1.30
CA GLU A 14 16.09 -8.13 0.14
C GLU A 14 16.57 -7.40 -1.12
N ASP A 15 16.34 -6.10 -1.24
CA ASP A 15 16.88 -5.27 -2.31
C ASP A 15 18.26 -4.68 -1.90
N MET A 16 19.32 -5.45 -2.17
CA MET A 16 20.70 -5.03 -1.91
C MET A 16 21.07 -3.71 -2.58
N GLU A 17 20.52 -3.40 -3.76
CA GLU A 17 20.84 -2.15 -4.46
C GLU A 17 20.22 -0.95 -3.75
N SER A 18 18.99 -1.11 -3.22
CA SER A 18 18.37 -0.11 -2.35
C SER A 18 19.20 0.15 -1.09
N LEU A 19 19.69 -0.89 -0.41
CA LEU A 19 20.55 -0.74 0.77
C LEU A 19 21.91 -0.09 0.45
N LYS A 20 22.52 -0.41 -0.69
CA LYS A 20 23.76 0.23 -1.16
C LYS A 20 23.57 1.73 -1.43
N SER A 21 22.45 2.12 -2.04
CA SER A 21 22.09 3.53 -2.24
C SER A 21 22.01 4.27 -0.90
N ILE A 22 21.33 3.67 0.08
CA ILE A 22 21.17 4.21 1.42
C ILE A 22 22.53 4.37 2.12
N ALA A 23 23.40 3.36 2.04
CA ALA A 23 24.74 3.41 2.64
C ALA A 23 25.62 4.52 2.05
N ARG A 24 25.48 4.80 0.74
CA ARG A 24 26.18 5.92 0.08
C ARG A 24 25.65 7.28 0.54
N GLU A 25 24.34 7.42 0.67
CA GLU A 25 23.69 8.66 1.14
C GLU A 25 24.02 8.97 2.61
N ILE A 26 24.11 7.94 3.47
CA ILE A 26 24.53 8.10 4.88
C ILE A 26 25.95 8.65 4.99
N LYS A 27 26.90 8.20 4.16
CA LYS A 27 28.27 8.75 4.16
C LYS A 27 28.32 10.23 3.82
N GLN A 28 27.37 10.71 3.01
CA GLN A 28 27.31 12.09 2.55
C GLN A 28 26.56 12.99 3.53
N THR A 29 25.73 12.41 4.40
CA THR A 29 24.82 13.16 5.29
C THR A 29 25.33 13.12 6.74
N LYS A 30 25.78 14.25 7.28
CA LYS A 30 26.08 14.36 8.72
C LYS A 30 24.78 14.28 9.52
N ILE A 31 24.51 13.12 10.12
CA ILE A 31 23.34 12.89 10.98
C ILE A 31 23.35 13.91 12.13
N LYS A 32 22.39 14.84 12.13
CA LYS A 32 22.21 15.78 13.25
C LYS A 32 21.83 14.96 14.49
N LYS A 33 22.51 15.19 15.62
CA LYS A 33 22.16 14.61 16.92
C LYS A 33 20.80 15.16 17.38
N GLN A 34 19.71 14.54 16.95
CA GLN A 34 18.41 14.69 17.59
C GLN A 34 18.30 13.76 18.80
N VAL A 35 17.36 14.05 19.70
CA VAL A 35 17.02 13.21 20.85
C VAL A 35 16.56 11.85 20.32
N ARG A 36 17.34 10.80 20.57
CA ARG A 36 17.08 9.46 20.03
C ARG A 36 16.14 8.69 20.95
N ILE A 37 15.04 8.20 20.41
CA ILE A 37 14.18 7.24 21.11
C ILE A 37 14.63 5.82 20.76
N GLN A 38 15.05 5.03 21.75
CA GLN A 38 15.43 3.63 21.51
C GLN A 38 14.19 2.81 21.13
N LYS A 39 14.22 2.19 19.94
CA LYS A 39 13.15 1.33 19.42
C LYS A 39 13.72 -0.03 19.05
N THR A 40 12.95 -1.08 19.32
CA THR A 40 13.33 -2.46 18.96
C THR A 40 12.54 -2.89 17.73
N PHE A 41 13.24 -3.14 16.62
CA PHE A 41 12.65 -3.65 15.38
C PHE A 41 12.93 -5.14 15.23
N VAL A 42 11.92 -5.91 14.80
CA VAL A 42 12.08 -7.32 14.48
C VAL A 42 12.32 -7.48 12.98
N ILE A 43 13.47 -8.05 12.61
CA ILE A 43 13.86 -8.33 11.22
C ILE A 43 14.13 -9.82 11.02
N SER A 44 14.08 -10.31 9.78
CA SER A 44 14.48 -11.68 9.48
C SER A 44 16.00 -11.87 9.60
N ARG A 45 16.43 -13.12 9.82
CA ARG A 45 17.85 -13.49 9.83
C ARG A 45 18.54 -13.16 8.51
N LYS A 46 17.84 -13.33 7.38
CA LYS A 46 18.35 -13.02 6.04
C LYS A 46 18.61 -11.52 5.90
N SER A 47 17.66 -10.70 6.33
CA SER A 47 17.79 -9.24 6.29
C SER A 47 18.88 -8.71 7.22
N LEU A 48 19.07 -9.33 8.38
CA LEU A 48 20.19 -9.02 9.26
C LEU A 48 21.53 -9.31 8.57
N ALA A 49 21.66 -10.45 7.88
CA ALA A 49 22.87 -10.79 7.14
C ALA A 49 23.16 -9.78 6.00
N SER A 50 22.14 -9.36 5.24
CA SER A 50 22.29 -8.30 4.23
C SER A 50 22.73 -6.97 4.83
N LEU A 51 22.19 -6.61 6.01
CA LEU A 51 22.58 -5.39 6.72
C LEU A 51 24.02 -5.47 7.23
N ASP A 52 24.45 -6.62 7.76
CA ASP A 52 25.83 -6.85 8.21
C ASP A 52 26.82 -6.72 7.04
N GLU A 53 26.50 -7.32 5.88
CA GLU A 53 27.32 -7.23 4.68
C GLU A 53 27.52 -5.78 4.23
N ILE A 54 26.44 -5.01 4.13
CA ILE A 54 26.49 -3.62 3.68
C ILE A 54 27.10 -2.69 4.73
N SER A 55 26.84 -2.96 6.01
CA SER A 55 27.49 -2.27 7.13
C SER A 55 29.01 -2.38 7.04
N ASN A 56 29.52 -3.59 6.79
CA ASN A 56 30.96 -3.85 6.61
C ASN A 56 31.50 -3.24 5.31
N MET A 57 30.83 -3.42 4.17
CA MET A 57 31.26 -2.89 2.87
C MET A 57 31.37 -1.37 2.86
N PHE A 58 30.43 -0.67 3.52
CA PHE A 58 30.37 0.78 3.52
C PHE A 58 30.84 1.40 4.84
N ASN A 59 31.32 0.63 5.82
CA ASN A 59 31.69 1.12 7.15
C ASN A 59 30.59 2.01 7.78
N ALA A 60 29.34 1.62 7.61
CA ALA A 60 28.15 2.33 8.09
C ALA A 60 27.52 1.58 9.26
N SER A 61 27.02 2.27 10.29
CA SER A 61 26.34 1.61 11.40
C SER A 61 25.04 0.94 10.95
N ARG A 62 24.78 -0.30 11.41
CA ARG A 62 23.50 -1.00 11.21
C ARG A 62 22.30 -0.15 11.59
N ASP A 63 22.36 0.49 12.74
CA ASP A 63 21.29 1.35 13.24
C ASP A 63 21.02 2.52 12.29
N GLY A 64 22.08 3.15 11.76
CA GLY A 64 21.95 4.21 10.75
C GLY A 64 21.35 3.72 9.42
N LEU A 65 21.69 2.51 8.97
CA LEU A 65 21.06 1.90 7.78
C LEU A 65 19.56 1.67 8.02
N VAL A 66 19.19 1.17 9.19
CA VAL A 66 17.80 0.93 9.60
C VAL A 66 17.02 2.24 9.71
N GLU A 67 17.58 3.24 10.41
CA GLU A 67 16.97 4.55 10.60
C GLU A 67 16.72 5.26 9.27
N TYR A 68 17.72 5.30 8.39
CA TYR A 68 17.59 5.96 7.09
C TYR A 68 16.61 5.24 6.16
N SER A 69 16.58 3.91 6.23
CA SER A 69 15.58 3.10 5.52
C SER A 69 14.16 3.49 5.94
N ILE A 70 13.91 3.64 7.24
CA ILE A 70 12.61 4.09 7.76
C ILE A 70 12.31 5.49 7.26
N GLN A 71 13.23 6.44 7.45
CA GLN A 71 13.03 7.83 7.05
C GLN A 71 12.65 7.97 5.57
N ARG A 72 13.23 7.15 4.69
CA ARG A 72 12.89 7.12 3.25
C ARG A 72 11.52 6.51 2.98
N LEU A 73 11.10 5.52 3.75
CA LEU A 73 9.82 4.81 3.57
C LEU A 73 8.62 5.59 4.13
N LEU A 74 8.80 6.31 5.24
CA LEU A 74 7.75 7.11 5.88
C LEU A 74 6.97 8.02 4.90
N PRO A 75 7.60 8.85 4.06
CA PRO A 75 6.87 9.72 3.13
C PRO A 75 6.14 8.91 2.05
N ILE A 76 6.68 7.77 1.62
CA ILE A 76 6.06 6.89 0.62
C ILE A 76 4.78 6.28 1.20
N ILE A 77 4.88 5.74 2.42
CA ILE A 77 3.74 5.15 3.15
C ILE A 77 2.66 6.20 3.38
N LYS A 78 3.04 7.41 3.82
CA LYS A 78 2.09 8.51 4.02
C LYS A 78 1.35 8.86 2.72
N LYS A 79 2.07 8.98 1.60
CA LYS A 79 1.48 9.25 0.28
C LYS A 79 0.53 8.12 -0.15
N GLU A 80 0.91 6.87 0.09
CA GLU A 80 0.07 5.72 -0.27
C GLU A 80 -1.18 5.62 0.60
N ARG A 81 -1.10 5.96 1.90
CA ARG A 81 -2.28 6.09 2.78
C ARG A 81 -3.26 7.13 2.25
N THR A 82 -2.78 8.32 1.87
CA THR A 82 -3.66 9.36 1.29
C THR A 82 -4.35 8.87 0.02
N LYS A 83 -3.63 8.22 -0.89
CA LYS A 83 -4.24 7.63 -2.08
C LYS A 83 -5.26 6.55 -1.73
N HIS A 84 -4.96 5.71 -0.73
CA HIS A 84 -5.88 4.67 -0.27
C HIS A 84 -7.19 5.25 0.27
N GLU A 85 -7.14 6.33 1.05
CA GLU A 85 -8.34 7.05 1.51
C GLU A 85 -9.16 7.59 0.33
N ILE A 86 -8.51 8.24 -0.64
CA ILE A 86 -9.18 8.75 -1.84
C ILE A 86 -9.88 7.61 -2.61
N ARG A 87 -9.21 6.46 -2.75
CA ARG A 87 -9.79 5.27 -3.41
C ARG A 87 -11.02 4.74 -2.68
N LYS A 88 -11.02 4.73 -1.33
CA LYS A 88 -12.20 4.32 -0.54
C LYS A 88 -13.38 5.26 -0.76
N GLU A 89 -13.15 6.57 -0.74
CA GLU A 89 -14.21 7.55 -1.02
C GLU A 89 -14.76 7.41 -2.44
N PHE A 90 -13.90 7.13 -3.41
CA PHE A 90 -14.33 6.86 -4.78
C PHE A 90 -15.16 5.56 -4.90
N LEU A 91 -14.74 4.47 -4.24
CA LEU A 91 -15.49 3.22 -4.22
C LEU A 91 -16.88 3.40 -3.61
N LYS A 92 -17.03 4.22 -2.55
CA LYS A 92 -18.34 4.56 -1.98
C LYS A 92 -19.26 5.19 -3.02
N LYS A 93 -18.75 6.13 -3.83
CA LYS A 93 -19.50 6.78 -4.92
C LYS A 93 -19.91 5.77 -5.99
N ILE A 94 -19.00 4.88 -6.39
CA ILE A 94 -19.27 3.81 -7.35
C ILE A 94 -20.37 2.87 -6.84
N LYS A 95 -20.27 2.40 -5.59
CA LYS A 95 -21.29 1.54 -4.98
C LYS A 95 -22.67 2.19 -4.99
N LYS A 96 -22.75 3.49 -4.66
CA LYS A 96 -24.00 4.25 -4.71
C LYS A 96 -24.57 4.32 -6.14
N HIS A 97 -23.72 4.58 -7.13
CA HIS A 97 -24.16 4.62 -8.53
C HIS A 97 -24.58 3.24 -9.04
N PHE A 98 -23.88 2.17 -8.66
CA PHE A 98 -24.24 0.79 -9.00
C PHE A 98 -25.65 0.46 -8.49
N GLN A 99 -25.98 0.81 -7.25
CA GLN A 99 -27.33 0.63 -6.69
C GLN A 99 -28.41 1.39 -7.46
N GLN A 100 -28.09 2.56 -8.03
CA GLN A 100 -29.02 3.28 -8.92
C GLN A 100 -29.23 2.52 -10.24
N GLY A 101 -28.17 1.97 -10.81
CA GLY A 101 -28.24 1.09 -11.97
C GLY A 101 -29.08 -0.17 -11.72
N GLU A 102 -28.95 -0.78 -10.54
CA GLU A 102 -29.77 -1.95 -10.15
C GLU A 102 -31.26 -1.61 -10.08
N LYS A 103 -31.61 -0.43 -9.54
CA LYS A 103 -33.01 0.04 -9.52
C LYS A 103 -33.54 0.21 -10.93
N MET A 104 -32.78 0.86 -11.82
CA MET A 104 -33.14 1.03 -13.22
C MET A 104 -33.31 -0.32 -13.93
N LEU A 105 -32.42 -1.28 -13.67
CA LEU A 105 -32.51 -2.64 -14.23
C LEU A 105 -33.79 -3.35 -13.76
N ASN A 106 -34.15 -3.21 -12.48
CA ASN A 106 -35.39 -3.77 -11.95
C ASN A 106 -36.63 -3.12 -12.55
N ASP A 107 -36.59 -1.83 -12.86
CA ASP A 107 -37.71 -1.14 -13.50
C ASP A 107 -37.85 -1.53 -14.98
N ILE A 108 -36.73 -1.70 -15.69
CA ILE A 108 -36.70 -2.25 -17.06
C ILE A 108 -37.30 -3.67 -17.10
N ARG A 109 -36.93 -4.53 -16.14
CA ARG A 109 -37.45 -5.90 -16.03
C ARG A 109 -38.94 -6.01 -15.77
N LYS A 110 -39.58 -4.95 -15.25
CA LYS A 110 -41.03 -4.91 -15.01
C LYS A 110 -41.82 -4.46 -16.23
N GLN A 111 -41.18 -3.95 -17.27
CA GLN A 111 -41.87 -3.52 -18.48
C GLN A 111 -42.22 -4.72 -19.35
N PRO A 112 -43.47 -4.81 -19.87
CA PRO A 112 -43.86 -5.86 -20.80
C PRO A 112 -43.15 -5.66 -22.15
N GLY A 113 -42.27 -6.58 -22.51
CA GLY A 113 -41.48 -6.49 -23.76
C GLY A 113 -40.22 -7.35 -23.77
N ASP A 114 -40.30 -8.61 -23.29
CA ASP A 114 -39.17 -9.53 -23.04
C ASP A 114 -38.17 -9.71 -24.21
N ASN A 115 -38.52 -9.28 -25.42
CA ASN A 115 -37.72 -9.42 -26.63
C ASN A 115 -37.19 -8.10 -27.21
N ASP A 116 -37.24 -6.98 -26.49
CA ASP A 116 -36.60 -5.75 -26.97
C ASP A 116 -35.05 -5.88 -26.87
N PRO A 117 -34.33 -5.80 -28.01
CA PRO A 117 -32.87 -5.97 -28.03
C PRO A 117 -32.11 -4.82 -27.36
N ILE A 118 -32.75 -3.69 -27.05
CA ILE A 118 -32.21 -2.60 -26.23
C ILE A 118 -32.37 -2.93 -24.75
N ILE A 119 -33.55 -3.46 -24.34
CA ILE A 119 -33.82 -3.92 -22.96
C ILE A 119 -32.80 -4.98 -22.52
N ASN A 120 -32.46 -5.92 -23.40
CA ASN A 120 -31.54 -7.02 -23.09
C ASN A 120 -30.06 -6.63 -23.00
N LYS A 121 -29.66 -5.41 -23.41
CA LYS A 121 -28.27 -4.93 -23.31
C LYS A 121 -27.93 -4.38 -21.92
N PHE A 122 -28.89 -3.79 -21.23
CA PHE A 122 -28.67 -3.18 -19.92
C PHE A 122 -28.21 -4.19 -18.84
N PRO A 123 -28.76 -5.43 -18.75
CA PRO A 123 -28.22 -6.47 -17.88
C PRO A 123 -26.72 -6.77 -18.11
N MET A 124 -26.26 -6.78 -19.36
CA MET A 124 -24.86 -7.05 -19.69
C MET A 124 -23.93 -5.94 -19.17
N VAL A 125 -24.36 -4.68 -19.29
CA VAL A 125 -23.66 -3.53 -18.73
C VAL A 125 -23.57 -3.64 -17.21
N MET A 126 -24.69 -3.97 -16.55
CA MET A 126 -24.74 -4.11 -15.09
C MET A 126 -23.86 -5.25 -14.58
N SER A 127 -23.81 -6.39 -15.26
CA SER A 127 -22.93 -7.51 -14.89
C SER A 127 -21.44 -7.16 -15.04
N SER A 128 -21.08 -6.46 -16.13
CA SER A 128 -19.71 -5.95 -16.33
C SER A 128 -19.34 -4.94 -15.24
N TYR A 129 -20.28 -4.07 -14.87
CA TYR A 129 -20.10 -3.10 -13.80
C TYR A 129 -19.90 -3.79 -12.44
N GLU A 130 -20.71 -4.79 -12.11
CA GLU A 130 -20.58 -5.58 -10.87
C GLU A 130 -19.16 -6.15 -10.74
N THR A 131 -18.69 -6.80 -11.81
CA THR A 131 -17.33 -7.37 -11.88
C THR A 131 -16.25 -6.32 -11.63
N ILE A 132 -16.36 -5.15 -12.29
CA ILE A 132 -15.39 -4.06 -12.14
C ILE A 132 -15.41 -3.50 -10.71
N LYS A 133 -16.60 -3.28 -10.14
CA LYS A 133 -16.79 -2.82 -8.75
C LYS A 133 -16.15 -3.79 -7.76
N ASP A 134 -16.34 -5.09 -7.95
CA ASP A 134 -15.80 -6.13 -7.05
C ASP A 134 -14.29 -6.25 -7.15
N ASN A 135 -13.74 -6.06 -8.36
CA ASN A 135 -12.30 -5.97 -8.56
C ASN A 135 -11.70 -4.75 -7.84
N MET A 136 -12.37 -3.59 -7.88
CA MET A 136 -11.95 -2.40 -7.15
C MET A 136 -12.01 -2.60 -5.63
N GLU A 137 -13.08 -3.24 -5.14
CA GLU A 137 -13.24 -3.59 -3.73
C GLU A 137 -12.14 -4.55 -3.26
N SER A 138 -11.87 -5.61 -4.03
CA SER A 138 -10.80 -6.57 -3.75
C SER A 138 -9.42 -5.90 -3.73
N PHE A 139 -9.15 -4.96 -4.63
CA PHE A 139 -7.90 -4.21 -4.64
C PHE A 139 -7.73 -3.33 -3.39
N ILE A 140 -8.80 -2.65 -2.98
CA ILE A 140 -8.82 -1.82 -1.78
C ILE A 140 -8.62 -2.70 -0.54
N ASP A 141 -9.34 -3.82 -0.42
CA ASP A 141 -9.21 -4.71 0.75
C ASP A 141 -7.80 -5.29 0.90
N ARG A 142 -7.17 -5.71 -0.21
CA ARG A 142 -5.77 -6.16 -0.22
C ARG A 142 -4.80 -5.08 0.29
N SER A 143 -5.14 -3.81 0.09
CA SER A 143 -4.33 -2.65 0.46
C SER A 143 -4.56 -2.16 1.89
N LYS A 144 -5.58 -2.66 2.60
CA LYS A 144 -5.98 -2.21 3.95
C LYS A 144 -4.88 -2.26 5.00
N ASN A 145 -3.87 -3.11 4.81
CA ASN A 145 -2.74 -3.20 5.74
C ASN A 145 -1.90 -1.92 5.80
N ILE A 146 -1.95 -1.05 4.78
CA ILE A 146 -1.27 0.24 4.80
C ILE A 146 -1.81 1.17 5.90
N GLU A 147 -3.07 0.98 6.30
CA GLU A 147 -3.73 1.75 7.36
C GLU A 147 -3.21 1.38 8.75
N LYS A 148 -2.79 0.12 8.91
CA LYS A 148 -2.23 -0.41 10.18
C LYS A 148 -0.77 -0.03 10.38
N PHE A 149 -0.16 0.65 9.41
CA PHE A 149 1.21 1.10 9.50
C PHE A 149 1.29 2.33 10.39
N ASP A 150 1.87 2.15 11.57
CA ASP A 150 2.05 3.22 12.55
C ASP A 150 3.25 4.08 12.17
N VAL A 151 2.97 5.13 11.40
CA VAL A 151 3.95 6.09 10.89
C VAL A 151 4.49 6.96 12.04
N ASP A 152 3.66 7.25 13.04
CA ASP A 152 4.00 8.16 14.15
C ASP A 152 4.91 7.46 15.16
N ASN A 153 4.69 6.17 15.43
CA ASN A 153 5.62 5.34 16.21
C ASN A 153 6.91 4.97 15.45
N MET A 154 7.10 5.40 14.21
CA MET A 154 8.33 5.15 13.45
C MET A 154 9.23 6.39 13.28
N ASN A 155 8.79 7.56 13.71
CA ASN A 155 9.66 8.74 13.72
C ASN A 155 10.78 8.54 14.78
N PRO A 156 12.07 8.66 14.42
CA PRO A 156 13.18 8.50 15.35
C PRO A 156 13.25 9.61 16.41
#